data_AF-A0A2C9T1E7-F1
#
_entry.id   AF-A0A2C9T1E7-F1
#
_cell.length_a   1.000
_cell.length_b   1.000
_cell.length_c   1.000
_cell.angle_alpha   90.00
_cell.angle_beta   90.00
_cell.angle_gamma   90.00
#
_symmetry.space_group_name_H-M   'P 1'
#
loop_
_entity.id
_entity.type
_entity.pdbx_description
1 polymer ?
#
loop_
_entity_poly.entity_id
_entity_poly.type
_entity_poly.pdbx_seq_one_letter_code
_entity_poly.pdbx_strand_id
1 'polypeptide(L)'
;MMGAIPVRREGAGMAGDNADGWILHFYDFGRRSEPVDDLFPGVGDILAWAKRNGARDGTPFFLDPWGRADALVNAYWRDPLVRGRATATVRRYALSLKVWLDFLHVLGVGWGQATRSELAAFKEWRLSARENPQHVSADTFCVDRAAIRGFYWWAAEQHGIDNPVRARAIARSGGIGGHAALESTPAGMRRSDVKWLTPQAFRLWRNLGLRGFTTEGLPRHDWRGVTEDRDVAFVEGLFGTGLRVGEWAAMLTIEVPQPGSEGLLRSRVASRCAKNGSGRTFWMRRRVVQHVHFYLQEGSRRTAIARAQDAGRYEHIADRWVLEHVRRDGQLEVVAENGSLRRVRLDALGPSTRMKLFRRGTNGLEPMWLWLNHDGTPRRKEAWYKTFDRANTRAAKALAEAGSPPLWCRPHMLRHSFALRWFCIATFVAWRRTDMLTREEQRDFRNQLGDVWFLLATLLGHRSGEVTRSVYLEPFQVLQVEELIALMDADDREALERLVATVGIGESRVLAVQP
;
A
#
# COMPACT_ATOMS: atom_id res chain seq x y z
N MET A 1 13.14 33.69 9.33
CA MET A 1 12.69 33.02 8.08
C MET A 1 11.89 31.74 8.34
N MET A 2 12.03 31.06 9.49
CA MET A 2 11.34 29.79 9.81
C MET A 2 9.83 29.90 10.11
N GLY A 3 9.34 30.99 10.70
CA GLY A 3 7.90 31.16 11.00
C GLY A 3 7.02 31.36 9.75
N ALA A 4 7.65 31.61 8.61
CA ALA A 4 7.05 32.11 7.39
C ALA A 4 6.75 31.03 6.33
N ILE A 5 7.38 29.86 6.44
CA ILE A 5 7.21 28.76 5.48
C ILE A 5 6.32 27.72 6.16
N PRO A 6 5.14 27.37 5.61
CA PRO A 6 4.30 26.33 6.18
C PRO A 6 4.94 24.96 5.91
N VAL A 7 5.81 24.55 6.83
CA VAL A 7 6.50 23.26 6.83
C VAL A 7 6.09 22.43 8.03
N ARG A 8 5.98 21.10 7.83
CA ARG A 8 5.92 20.16 8.96
C ARG A 8 7.33 19.70 9.31
N ARG A 9 7.72 19.87 10.58
CA ARG A 9 8.91 19.22 11.16
C ARG A 9 8.52 17.80 11.55
N GLU A 10 9.27 16.80 11.09
CA GLU A 10 9.20 15.44 11.60
C GLU A 10 10.60 15.03 12.04
N GLY A 11 10.73 14.65 13.31
CA GLY A 11 11.96 14.12 13.88
C GLY A 11 11.78 12.68 14.32
N ALA A 12 12.67 11.79 13.87
CA ALA A 12 13.16 10.74 14.74
C ALA A 12 14.09 11.45 15.73
N GLY A 13 13.63 11.61 16.98
CA GLY A 13 14.42 12.24 18.02
C GLY A 13 15.61 11.36 18.38
N MET A 14 16.81 11.84 18.09
CA MET A 14 17.87 11.76 19.09
C MET A 14 17.46 12.73 20.19
N ALA A 15 17.35 12.25 21.43
CA ALA A 15 17.01 13.10 22.56
C ALA A 15 18.14 14.12 22.77
N GLY A 16 17.79 15.40 22.82
CA GLY A 16 18.70 16.53 23.04
C GLY A 16 18.29 17.71 22.17
N ASP A 17 17.75 18.76 22.78
CA ASP A 17 17.24 19.97 22.12
C ASP A 17 18.39 20.92 21.70
N ASN A 18 19.48 20.37 21.13
CA ASN A 18 20.59 21.10 20.55
C ASN A 18 20.80 20.69 19.08
N ALA A 19 21.03 21.69 18.23
CA ALA A 19 21.06 21.58 16.78
C ALA A 19 22.37 20.98 16.24
N ASP A 20 22.61 19.68 16.46
CA ASP A 20 23.86 19.02 16.04
C ASP A 20 23.76 18.27 14.70
N GLY A 21 22.82 18.64 13.81
CA GLY A 21 22.64 17.93 12.53
C GLY A 21 21.72 18.60 11.53
N TRP A 22 21.54 17.97 10.38
CA TRP A 22 20.67 18.45 9.31
C TRP A 22 19.21 18.48 9.77
N ILE A 23 18.45 19.47 9.31
CA ILE A 23 17.03 19.63 9.62
C ILE A 23 16.22 19.32 8.37
N LEU A 24 15.20 18.47 8.52
CA LEU A 24 14.30 18.07 7.44
C LEU A 24 12.88 18.60 7.66
N HIS A 25 12.40 19.32 6.66
CA HIS A 25 11.06 19.86 6.55
C HIS A 25 10.35 19.30 5.31
N PHE A 26 9.02 19.39 5.30
CA PHE A 26 8.21 19.10 4.12
C PHE A 26 7.24 20.25 3.85
N TYR A 27 7.19 20.72 2.61
CA TYR A 27 6.20 21.73 2.21
C TYR A 27 4.78 21.20 2.45
N ASP A 28 3.93 22.00 3.09
CA ASP A 28 2.50 21.74 3.26
C ASP A 28 1.70 22.85 2.56
N PHE A 29 1.35 22.61 1.30
CA PHE A 29 0.59 23.57 0.50
C PHE A 29 -0.92 23.54 0.82
N GLY A 30 -1.35 22.61 1.68
CA GLY A 30 -2.72 22.56 2.20
C GLY A 30 -2.95 23.51 3.38
N ARG A 31 -1.88 23.99 4.02
CA ARG A 31 -1.94 25.00 5.07
C ARG A 31 -1.84 26.39 4.45
N ARG A 32 -2.72 27.32 4.84
CA ARG A 32 -2.58 28.73 4.46
C ARG A 32 -1.26 29.25 5.06
N SER A 33 -0.42 29.88 4.23
CA SER A 33 0.76 30.59 4.71
C SER A 33 0.34 31.83 5.48
N GLU A 34 1.05 32.13 6.56
CA GLU A 34 0.96 33.45 7.19
C GLU A 34 1.69 34.47 6.30
N PRO A 35 1.20 35.71 6.18
CA PRO A 35 1.90 36.77 5.46
C PRO A 35 3.30 36.97 6.06
N VAL A 36 4.31 36.94 5.20
CA VAL A 36 5.73 37.04 5.60
C VAL A 36 6.29 38.42 5.29
N ASP A 37 5.57 39.23 4.52
CA ASP A 37 6.02 40.53 4.06
C ASP A 37 6.38 41.47 5.21
N ASP A 38 5.75 41.31 6.39
CA ASP A 38 6.07 42.06 7.60
C ASP A 38 7.42 41.67 8.23
N LEU A 39 7.90 40.44 7.99
CA LEU A 39 9.16 39.91 8.54
C LEU A 39 10.33 40.00 7.55
N PHE A 40 10.04 39.95 6.24
CA PHE A 40 11.04 40.02 5.17
C PHE A 40 10.50 40.82 3.97
N PRO A 41 10.61 42.16 3.99
CA PRO A 41 10.11 43.01 2.92
C PRO A 41 10.72 42.63 1.56
N GLY A 42 9.88 42.46 0.54
CA GLY A 42 10.32 42.20 -0.85
C GLY A 42 10.51 40.72 -1.22
N VAL A 43 10.29 39.78 -0.29
CA VAL A 43 10.37 38.34 -0.58
C VAL A 43 9.14 37.84 -1.37
N GLY A 44 7.98 38.50 -1.23
CA GLY A 44 6.74 38.14 -1.91
C GLY A 44 6.20 36.77 -1.48
N ASP A 45 5.27 36.21 -2.26
CA ASP A 45 4.69 34.89 -1.95
C ASP A 45 5.73 33.76 -2.13
N ILE A 46 6.32 33.34 -1.00
CA ILE A 46 7.29 32.26 -0.89
C ILE A 46 6.73 30.94 -1.44
N LEU A 47 5.44 30.67 -1.27
CA LEU A 47 4.82 29.46 -1.80
C LEU A 47 4.68 29.51 -3.31
N ALA A 48 4.32 30.66 -3.87
CA ALA A 48 4.31 30.85 -5.32
C ALA A 48 5.72 30.70 -5.91
N TRP A 49 6.74 31.24 -5.24
CA TRP A 49 8.13 31.04 -5.64
C TRP A 49 8.56 29.56 -5.57
N ALA A 50 8.24 28.87 -4.48
CA ALA A 50 8.53 27.44 -4.33
C ALA A 50 7.85 26.60 -5.41
N LYS A 51 6.57 26.89 -5.73
CA LYS A 51 5.83 26.23 -6.83
C LYS A 51 6.50 26.46 -8.18
N ARG A 52 6.90 27.70 -8.48
CA ARG A 52 7.61 28.05 -9.73
C ARG A 52 8.93 27.28 -9.86
N ASN A 53 9.62 27.05 -8.75
CA ASN A 53 10.83 26.23 -8.69
C ASN A 53 10.57 24.72 -8.59
N GLY A 54 9.34 24.26 -8.87
CA GLY A 54 9.01 22.84 -8.97
C GLY A 54 8.66 22.13 -7.66
N ALA A 55 8.60 22.85 -6.53
CA ALA A 55 8.13 22.27 -5.27
C ALA A 55 6.62 21.96 -5.33
N ARG A 56 6.23 20.90 -4.64
CA ARG A 56 4.85 20.42 -4.52
C ARG A 56 4.57 20.08 -3.06
N ASP A 57 3.31 19.78 -2.77
CA ASP A 57 2.92 19.26 -1.46
C ASP A 57 3.73 18.00 -1.10
N GLY A 58 4.34 18.04 0.08
CA GLY A 58 5.24 16.99 0.57
C GLY A 58 6.64 16.99 -0.05
N THR A 59 7.05 18.00 -0.82
CA THR A 59 8.45 18.14 -1.26
C THR A 59 9.36 18.34 -0.04
N PRO A 60 10.46 17.57 0.10
CA PRO A 60 11.45 17.75 1.15
C PRO A 60 12.18 19.10 1.05
N PHE A 61 12.54 19.65 2.20
CA PHE A 61 13.35 20.85 2.32
C PHE A 61 14.37 20.66 3.46
N PHE A 62 15.65 20.74 3.14
CA PHE A 62 16.76 20.50 4.04
C PHE A 62 17.45 21.81 4.44
N LEU A 63 17.78 21.91 5.73
CA LEU A 63 18.72 22.88 6.26
C LEU A 63 19.94 22.12 6.79
N ASP A 64 21.12 22.67 6.58
CA ASP A 64 22.35 22.17 7.17
C ASP A 64 22.37 22.41 8.70
N PRO A 65 23.37 21.86 9.42
CA PRO A 65 23.49 22.04 10.87
C PRO A 65 23.59 23.50 11.33
N TRP A 66 23.97 24.42 10.45
CA TRP A 66 24.04 25.87 10.71
C TRP A 66 22.76 26.61 10.30
N GLY A 67 21.70 25.89 9.94
CA GLY A 67 20.40 26.44 9.56
C GLY A 67 20.33 27.02 8.15
N ARG A 68 21.33 26.78 7.30
CA ARG A 68 21.37 27.28 5.91
C ARG A 68 20.75 26.26 4.96
N ALA A 69 20.01 26.74 3.96
CA ALA A 69 19.44 25.88 2.94
C ALA A 69 20.51 25.49 1.90
N ASP A 70 20.93 24.23 1.89
CA ASP A 70 21.84 23.72 0.85
C ASP A 70 21.12 23.71 -0.51
N ALA A 71 21.68 24.43 -1.49
CA ALA A 71 21.05 24.65 -2.78
C ALA A 71 20.91 23.35 -3.60
N LEU A 72 21.92 22.48 -3.58
CA LEU A 72 21.97 21.26 -4.40
C LEU A 72 21.11 20.16 -3.77
N VAL A 73 21.21 19.97 -2.46
CA VAL A 73 20.35 19.00 -1.73
C VAL A 73 18.87 19.35 -1.95
N ASN A 74 18.51 20.63 -1.93
CA ASN A 74 17.13 21.08 -2.17
C ASN A 74 16.73 21.06 -3.65
N ALA A 75 17.67 21.24 -4.59
CA ALA A 75 17.40 21.13 -6.02
C ALA A 75 17.04 19.69 -6.44
N TYR A 76 17.71 18.68 -5.87
CA TYR A 76 17.41 17.26 -6.12
C TYR A 76 15.93 16.92 -5.95
N TRP A 77 15.29 17.43 -4.91
CA TRP A 77 13.87 17.13 -4.62
C TRP A 77 12.88 17.81 -5.56
N ARG A 78 13.34 18.84 -6.29
CA ARG A 78 12.56 19.61 -7.26
C ARG A 78 12.75 19.08 -8.70
N ASP A 79 13.73 18.22 -8.89
CA ASP A 79 14.05 17.60 -10.17
C ASP A 79 12.85 16.82 -10.76
N PRO A 80 12.58 16.92 -12.08
CA PRO A 80 11.50 16.18 -12.74
C PRO A 80 11.46 14.67 -12.47
N LEU A 81 12.61 14.01 -12.41
CA LEU A 81 12.72 12.56 -12.19
C LEU A 81 12.39 12.17 -10.75
N VAL A 82 12.62 13.08 -9.80
CA VAL A 82 12.35 12.86 -8.37
C VAL A 82 10.92 13.23 -8.03
N ARG A 83 10.42 14.38 -8.51
CA ARG A 83 9.05 14.87 -8.25
C ARG A 83 7.95 13.99 -8.86
N GLY A 84 8.30 13.11 -9.80
CA GLY A 84 7.40 12.11 -10.37
C GLY A 84 7.16 10.88 -9.48
N ARG A 85 7.99 10.68 -8.44
CA ARG A 85 7.91 9.53 -7.53
C ARG A 85 6.71 9.66 -6.59
N ALA A 86 6.25 8.52 -6.05
CA ALA A 86 5.20 8.51 -5.04
C ALA A 86 5.64 9.26 -3.78
N THR A 87 4.76 10.09 -3.20
CA THR A 87 5.05 10.92 -2.02
C THR A 87 5.62 10.12 -0.85
N ALA A 88 5.11 8.90 -0.61
CA ALA A 88 5.64 8.02 0.44
C ALA A 88 7.09 7.57 0.18
N THR A 89 7.45 7.34 -1.08
CA THR A 89 8.83 7.01 -1.47
C THR A 89 9.73 8.23 -1.26
N VAL A 90 9.29 9.41 -1.69
CA VAL A 90 10.02 10.68 -1.48
C VAL A 90 10.26 10.92 0.01
N ARG A 91 9.23 10.79 0.85
CA ARG A 91 9.35 10.95 2.31
C ARG A 91 10.34 9.96 2.91
N ARG A 92 10.24 8.68 2.54
CA ARG A 92 11.17 7.64 3.02
C ARG A 92 12.60 7.93 2.59
N TYR A 93 12.81 8.30 1.33
CA TYR A 93 14.14 8.62 0.81
C TYR A 93 14.70 9.89 1.45
N ALA A 94 13.88 10.89 1.76
CA ALA A 94 14.32 12.09 2.45
C ALA A 94 14.79 11.78 3.88
N LEU A 95 14.03 10.95 4.62
CA LEU A 95 14.46 10.49 5.95
C LEU A 95 15.78 9.70 5.88
N SER A 96 15.90 8.78 4.92
CA SER A 96 17.15 8.06 4.67
C SER A 96 18.32 8.98 4.33
N LEU A 97 18.10 9.97 3.47
CA LEU A 97 19.13 10.94 3.09
C LEU A 97 19.53 11.82 4.28
N LYS A 98 18.57 12.21 5.13
CA LYS A 98 18.86 12.94 6.37
C LYS A 98 19.82 12.16 7.27
N VAL A 99 19.54 10.88 7.53
CA VAL A 99 20.40 10.02 8.37
C VAL A 99 21.81 9.91 7.78
N TRP A 100 21.93 9.83 6.45
CA TRP A 100 23.22 9.84 5.78
C TRP A 100 23.96 11.18 5.94
N LEU A 101 23.28 12.31 5.75
CA LEU A 101 23.86 13.64 5.89
C LEU A 101 24.30 13.95 7.33
N ASP A 102 23.52 13.51 8.31
CA ASP A 102 23.88 13.59 9.73
C ASP A 102 25.13 12.74 10.03
N PHE A 103 25.18 11.51 9.51
CA PHE A 103 26.34 10.63 9.66
C PHE A 103 27.62 11.26 9.09
N LEU A 104 27.54 11.84 7.89
CA LEU A 104 28.67 12.54 7.28
C LEU A 104 29.09 13.77 8.09
N HIS A 105 28.13 14.52 8.64
CA HIS A 105 28.42 15.67 9.48
C HIS A 105 29.23 15.27 10.73
N VAL A 106 28.85 14.16 11.39
CA VAL A 106 29.59 13.62 12.54
C VAL A 106 31.01 13.21 12.17
N LEU A 107 31.22 12.69 10.95
CA LEU A 107 32.56 12.38 10.44
C LEU A 107 33.35 13.62 9.97
N GLY A 108 32.74 14.81 9.94
CA GLY A 108 33.35 16.01 9.40
C GLY A 108 33.53 16.00 7.88
N VAL A 109 32.81 15.13 7.16
CA VAL A 109 32.91 14.97 5.71
C VAL A 109 31.78 15.71 5.01
N GLY A 110 32.11 16.59 4.07
CA GLY A 110 31.10 17.24 3.23
C GLY A 110 30.42 16.21 2.32
N TRP A 111 29.10 16.32 2.11
CA TRP A 111 28.38 15.35 1.28
C TRP A 111 28.94 15.26 -0.15
N GLY A 112 29.45 16.35 -0.73
CA GLY A 112 30.10 16.35 -2.04
C GLY A 112 31.45 15.64 -2.11
N GLN A 113 32.05 15.29 -0.95
CA GLN A 113 33.35 14.62 -0.84
C GLN A 113 33.22 13.16 -0.40
N ALA A 114 32.01 12.66 -0.16
CA ALA A 114 31.81 11.32 0.36
C ALA A 114 32.21 10.25 -0.67
N THR A 115 32.97 9.26 -0.20
CA THR A 115 33.53 8.18 -1.04
C THR A 115 32.92 6.83 -0.70
N ARG A 116 33.48 5.77 -1.29
CA ARG A 116 33.12 4.38 -0.97
C ARG A 116 33.41 4.05 0.50
N SER A 117 34.43 4.66 1.09
CA SER A 117 34.85 4.42 2.47
C SER A 117 33.79 4.89 3.46
N GLU A 118 33.26 6.10 3.28
CA GLU A 118 32.19 6.62 4.14
C GLU A 118 30.89 5.81 3.99
N LEU A 119 30.58 5.34 2.78
CA LEU A 119 29.42 4.47 2.56
C LEU A 119 29.57 3.10 3.24
N ALA A 120 30.79 2.53 3.24
CA ALA A 120 31.08 1.28 3.93
C ALA A 120 30.97 1.46 5.45
N ALA A 121 31.58 2.52 6.00
CA ALA A 121 31.46 2.88 7.41
C ALA A 121 29.99 3.09 7.82
N PHE A 122 29.21 3.78 6.97
CA PHE A 122 27.78 3.96 7.21
C PHE A 122 27.00 2.65 7.21
N LYS A 123 27.33 1.70 6.32
CA LYS A 123 26.72 0.37 6.32
C LYS A 123 26.96 -0.36 7.64
N GLU A 124 28.19 -0.36 8.12
CA GLU A 124 28.57 -1.01 9.39
C GLU A 124 27.88 -0.33 10.58
N TRP A 125 27.89 1.00 10.61
CA TRP A 125 27.20 1.80 11.63
C TRP A 125 25.69 1.56 11.65
N ARG A 126 25.06 1.51 10.48
CA ARG A 126 23.61 1.38 10.35
C ARG A 126 23.11 -0.02 10.71
N LEU A 127 23.92 -1.06 10.50
CA LEU A 127 23.52 -2.46 10.68
C LEU A 127 23.97 -3.08 12.00
N SER A 128 25.12 -2.68 12.56
CA SER A 128 25.73 -3.47 13.65
C SER A 128 26.61 -2.71 14.65
N ALA A 129 27.07 -1.48 14.36
CA ALA A 129 28.02 -0.81 15.24
C ALA A 129 27.38 -0.39 16.58
N ARG A 130 28.03 -0.70 17.71
CA ARG A 130 27.45 -0.54 19.06
C ARG A 130 27.11 0.92 19.39
N GLU A 131 27.79 1.86 18.74
CA GLU A 131 27.64 3.30 18.84
C GLU A 131 26.29 3.78 18.25
N ASN A 132 25.65 2.97 17.41
CA ASN A 132 24.29 3.22 16.95
C ASN A 132 23.29 2.46 17.84
N PRO A 133 22.54 3.14 18.72
CA PRO A 133 21.55 2.48 19.58
C PRO A 133 20.33 1.95 18.79
N GLN A 134 20.18 2.32 17.51
CA GLN A 134 19.04 1.98 16.65
C GLN A 134 19.52 1.32 15.34
N HIS A 135 20.06 0.10 15.46
CA HIS A 135 20.35 -0.73 14.28
C HIS A 135 19.11 -0.99 13.46
N VAL A 136 19.29 -1.13 12.14
CA VAL A 136 18.19 -1.46 11.23
C VAL A 136 18.44 -2.78 10.51
N SER A 137 17.36 -3.35 10.00
CA SER A 137 17.43 -4.54 9.15
C SER A 137 18.13 -4.25 7.82
N ALA A 138 18.68 -5.30 7.20
CA ALA A 138 19.26 -5.24 5.85
C ALA A 138 18.30 -4.62 4.81
N ASP A 139 17.00 -4.87 4.91
CA ASP A 139 15.98 -4.30 4.02
C ASP A 139 15.82 -2.79 4.19
N THR A 140 15.93 -2.30 5.43
CA THR A 140 15.88 -0.87 5.72
C THR A 140 17.11 -0.17 5.16
N PHE A 141 18.29 -0.76 5.37
CA PHE A 141 19.53 -0.25 4.78
C PHE A 141 19.50 -0.28 3.24
N CYS A 142 18.88 -1.28 2.61
CA CYS A 142 18.72 -1.29 1.16
C CYS A 142 17.93 -0.08 0.65
N VAL A 143 16.99 0.43 1.44
CA VAL A 143 16.28 1.68 1.12
C VAL A 143 17.16 2.90 1.36
N ASP A 144 17.92 2.93 2.46
CA ASP A 144 18.89 3.99 2.72
C ASP A 144 19.86 4.14 1.55
N ARG A 145 20.47 3.03 1.14
CA ARG A 145 21.34 2.95 -0.03
C ARG A 145 20.66 3.37 -1.34
N ALA A 146 19.40 2.99 -1.56
CA ALA A 146 18.68 3.38 -2.77
C ALA A 146 18.43 4.90 -2.82
N ALA A 147 18.14 5.51 -1.67
CA ALA A 147 17.98 6.95 -1.54
C ALA A 147 19.30 7.69 -1.81
N ILE A 148 20.40 7.25 -1.16
CA ILE A 148 21.75 7.78 -1.35
C ILE A 148 22.16 7.66 -2.82
N ARG A 149 22.04 6.46 -3.41
CA ARG A 149 22.38 6.23 -4.82
C ARG A 149 21.62 7.16 -5.75
N GLY A 150 20.32 7.36 -5.52
CA GLY A 150 19.49 8.24 -6.34
C GLY A 150 19.92 9.70 -6.26
N PHE A 151 20.29 10.18 -5.06
CA PHE A 151 20.80 11.54 -4.86
C PHE A 151 22.15 11.75 -5.56
N TYR A 152 23.12 10.87 -5.32
CA TYR A 152 24.44 11.00 -5.93
C TYR A 152 24.47 10.69 -7.42
N TRP A 153 23.55 9.89 -7.94
CA TRP A 153 23.40 9.73 -9.39
C TRP A 153 23.03 11.07 -10.02
N TRP A 154 22.02 11.75 -9.47
CA TRP A 154 21.62 13.07 -9.93
C TRP A 154 22.75 14.09 -9.76
N ALA A 155 23.45 14.09 -8.62
CA ALA A 155 24.56 15.00 -8.38
C ALA A 155 25.75 14.76 -9.33
N ALA A 156 26.03 13.51 -9.70
CA ALA A 156 27.04 13.16 -10.69
C ALA A 156 26.69 13.69 -12.08
N GLU A 157 25.45 13.46 -12.54
CA GLU A 157 25.00 13.89 -13.85
C GLU A 157 24.92 15.42 -13.98
N GLN A 158 24.46 16.11 -12.94
CA GLN A 158 24.19 17.55 -13.02
C GLN A 158 25.35 18.43 -12.57
N HIS A 159 26.23 17.91 -11.69
CA HIS A 159 27.24 18.72 -10.99
C HIS A 159 28.62 18.05 -10.91
N GLY A 160 28.83 16.90 -11.56
CA GLY A 160 30.13 16.21 -11.58
C GLY A 160 30.57 15.63 -10.23
N ILE A 161 29.65 15.47 -9.28
CA ILE A 161 29.94 14.95 -7.94
C ILE A 161 30.01 13.43 -7.99
N ASP A 162 31.07 12.85 -7.44
CA ASP A 162 31.28 11.41 -7.51
C ASP A 162 30.23 10.60 -6.73
N ASN A 163 29.79 9.48 -7.30
CA ASN A 163 28.79 8.61 -6.66
C ASN A 163 29.46 7.55 -5.77
N PRO A 164 29.25 7.56 -4.44
CA PRO A 164 29.82 6.58 -3.54
C PRO A 164 29.19 5.18 -3.70
N VAL A 165 27.99 5.08 -4.29
CA VAL A 165 27.30 3.79 -4.50
C VAL A 165 27.64 3.20 -5.87
N ARG A 166 28.62 2.31 -5.92
CA ARG A 166 29.11 1.68 -7.16
C ARG A 166 28.51 0.29 -7.39
N ALA A 167 28.37 -0.07 -8.66
CA ALA A 167 27.91 -1.39 -9.09
C ALA A 167 29.11 -2.33 -9.29
N ARG A 168 29.02 -3.53 -8.71
CA ARG A 168 29.94 -4.64 -8.95
C ARG A 168 29.29 -5.61 -9.93
N ALA A 169 29.96 -5.90 -11.04
CA ALA A 169 29.55 -7.00 -11.90
C ALA A 169 29.76 -8.32 -11.15
N ILE A 170 28.69 -9.09 -10.93
CA ILE A 170 28.82 -10.48 -10.47
C ILE A 170 28.73 -11.36 -11.71
N ALA A 171 29.88 -11.91 -12.13
CA ALA A 171 29.89 -13.00 -13.09
C ALA A 171 29.36 -14.27 -12.39
N ARG A 172 28.37 -14.93 -12.99
CA ARG A 172 28.04 -16.31 -12.63
C ARG A 172 28.91 -17.24 -13.46
N SER A 173 29.55 -18.20 -12.80
CA SER A 173 30.07 -19.39 -13.47
C SER A 173 28.89 -20.13 -14.10
N GLY A 174 28.84 -20.15 -15.44
CA GLY A 174 27.88 -20.92 -16.23
C GLY A 174 26.58 -20.20 -16.61
N GLY A 175 26.56 -19.60 -17.81
CA GLY A 175 25.36 -19.44 -18.64
C GLY A 175 24.38 -18.29 -18.33
N ILE A 176 24.42 -17.26 -19.18
CA ILE A 176 23.40 -16.24 -19.51
C ILE A 176 22.84 -15.40 -18.35
N GLY A 177 23.31 -14.15 -18.28
CA GLY A 177 22.70 -13.07 -17.49
C GLY A 177 23.45 -12.73 -16.20
N GLY A 178 24.60 -12.04 -16.31
CA GLY A 178 25.24 -11.42 -15.14
C GLY A 178 24.33 -10.34 -14.56
N HIS A 179 24.04 -10.40 -13.25
CA HIS A 179 23.39 -9.31 -12.55
C HIS A 179 24.45 -8.42 -11.90
N ALA A 180 24.39 -7.12 -12.18
CA ALA A 180 25.17 -6.14 -11.42
C ALA A 180 24.60 -6.04 -10.00
N ALA A 181 25.39 -6.42 -8.99
CA ALA A 181 25.04 -6.22 -7.59
C ALA A 181 25.78 -4.99 -7.06
N LEU A 182 25.14 -4.19 -6.22
CA LEU A 182 25.80 -3.03 -5.64
C LEU A 182 26.79 -3.48 -4.54
N GLU A 183 27.96 -2.86 -4.48
CA GLU A 183 29.07 -3.25 -3.58
C GLU A 183 28.65 -3.29 -2.10
N SER A 184 27.77 -2.39 -1.68
CA SER A 184 27.27 -2.31 -0.30
C SER A 184 26.09 -3.23 0.00
N THR A 185 25.83 -4.27 -0.81
CA THR A 185 24.71 -5.21 -0.54
C THR A 185 24.96 -5.98 0.76
N PRO A 186 24.06 -5.92 1.77
CA PRO A 186 24.23 -6.72 2.98
C PRO A 186 24.07 -8.22 2.71
N ALA A 187 24.85 -9.04 3.41
CA ALA A 187 24.59 -10.47 3.52
C ALA A 187 23.37 -10.69 4.45
N GLY A 188 22.62 -11.78 4.26
CA GLY A 188 21.49 -12.11 5.14
C GLY A 188 20.19 -11.34 4.87
N MET A 189 20.01 -10.79 3.66
CA MET A 189 18.68 -10.35 3.22
C MET A 189 17.73 -11.53 3.34
N ARG A 190 16.74 -11.44 4.25
CA ARG A 190 15.76 -12.51 4.42
C ARG A 190 15.02 -12.69 3.10
N ARG A 191 14.97 -13.93 2.59
CA ARG A 191 13.86 -14.30 1.70
C ARG A 191 12.59 -14.06 2.52
N SER A 192 11.63 -13.39 1.91
CA SER A 192 10.49 -12.78 2.60
C SER A 192 9.84 -13.73 3.62
N ASP A 193 9.87 -13.37 4.92
CA ASP A 193 9.10 -14.04 5.99
C ASP A 193 7.60 -13.73 5.78
N VAL A 194 7.01 -14.43 4.82
CA VAL A 194 5.63 -14.25 4.41
C VAL A 194 4.73 -14.93 5.43
N LYS A 195 3.82 -14.16 6.03
CA LYS A 195 2.80 -14.69 6.95
C LYS A 195 1.42 -14.56 6.33
N TRP A 196 0.60 -15.59 6.51
CA TRP A 196 -0.77 -15.65 6.03
C TRP A 196 -1.70 -16.14 7.15
N LEU A 197 -3.00 -15.97 6.93
CA LEU A 197 -4.04 -16.48 7.79
C LEU A 197 -4.86 -17.52 7.02
N THR A 198 -5.22 -18.61 7.69
CA THR A 198 -6.29 -19.47 7.21
C THR A 198 -7.62 -18.70 7.23
N PRO A 199 -8.65 -19.09 6.45
CA PRO A 199 -9.96 -18.44 6.51
C PRO A 199 -10.55 -18.42 7.92
N GLN A 200 -10.33 -19.47 8.72
CA GLN A 200 -10.78 -19.56 10.10
C GLN A 200 -10.02 -18.58 11.01
N ALA A 201 -8.68 -18.53 10.89
CA ALA A 201 -7.86 -17.57 11.64
C ALA A 201 -8.22 -16.12 11.28
N PHE A 202 -8.45 -15.82 10.00
CA PHE A 202 -8.93 -14.52 9.57
C PHE A 202 -10.29 -14.16 10.18
N ARG A 203 -11.26 -15.08 10.16
CA ARG A 203 -12.58 -14.87 10.79
C ARG A 203 -12.46 -14.64 12.29
N LEU A 204 -11.65 -15.42 12.98
CA LEU A 204 -11.40 -15.27 14.41
C LEU A 204 -10.80 -13.89 14.72
N TRP A 205 -9.71 -13.53 14.05
CA TRP A 205 -9.06 -12.22 14.20
C TRP A 205 -10.03 -11.06 13.93
N ARG A 206 -10.80 -11.15 12.83
CA ARG A 206 -11.81 -10.14 12.46
C ARG A 206 -12.90 -10.03 13.51
N ASN A 207 -13.42 -11.16 14.00
CA ASN A 207 -14.50 -11.18 14.98
C ASN A 207 -14.05 -10.60 16.33
N LEU A 208 -12.88 -11.00 16.83
CA LEU A 208 -12.30 -10.49 18.08
C LEU A 208 -11.89 -9.01 17.98
N GLY A 209 -11.24 -8.63 16.88
CA GLY A 209 -10.63 -7.31 16.75
C GLY A 209 -11.58 -6.21 16.25
N LEU A 210 -12.52 -6.57 15.38
CA LEU A 210 -13.32 -5.61 14.60
C LEU A 210 -14.83 -5.74 14.77
N ARG A 211 -15.35 -6.84 15.33
CA ARG A 211 -16.80 -7.06 15.52
C ARG A 211 -17.22 -7.21 16.98
N GLY A 212 -16.28 -7.14 17.92
CA GLY A 212 -16.59 -7.22 19.34
C GLY A 212 -17.11 -8.58 19.79
N PHE A 213 -16.62 -9.68 19.22
CA PHE A 213 -16.94 -11.02 19.71
C PHE A 213 -15.93 -11.50 20.77
N THR A 214 -16.35 -12.44 21.60
CA THR A 214 -15.46 -13.22 22.49
C THR A 214 -14.87 -14.43 21.75
N THR A 215 -13.96 -15.15 22.41
CA THR A 215 -13.36 -16.39 21.90
C THR A 215 -14.38 -17.52 21.71
N GLU A 216 -15.47 -17.48 22.48
CA GLU A 216 -16.60 -18.42 22.41
C GLU A 216 -17.58 -18.05 21.28
N GLY A 217 -17.33 -16.95 20.56
CA GLY A 217 -18.19 -16.49 19.48
C GLY A 217 -19.45 -15.76 19.95
N LEU A 218 -19.47 -15.25 21.19
CA LEU A 218 -20.56 -14.44 21.73
C LEU A 218 -20.31 -12.93 21.51
N PRO A 219 -21.34 -12.10 21.26
CA PRO A 219 -21.18 -10.65 21.24
C PRO A 219 -20.80 -10.11 22.62
N ARG A 220 -19.86 -9.16 22.67
CA ARG A 220 -19.50 -8.47 23.91
C ARG A 220 -20.52 -7.38 24.23
N HIS A 221 -20.95 -7.31 25.49
CA HIS A 221 -21.92 -6.32 25.95
C HIS A 221 -21.42 -4.86 25.90
N ASP A 222 -20.12 -4.63 26.00
CA ASP A 222 -19.51 -3.30 25.96
C ASP A 222 -19.16 -2.81 24.54
N TRP A 223 -19.47 -3.62 23.52
CA TRP A 223 -19.09 -3.31 22.15
C TRP A 223 -20.02 -2.29 21.51
N ARG A 224 -19.47 -1.11 21.19
CA ARG A 224 -20.22 -0.01 20.56
C ARG A 224 -20.30 -0.08 19.04
N GLY A 225 -19.41 -0.81 18.36
CA GLY A 225 -19.48 -1.03 16.91
C GLY A 225 -19.49 0.20 15.99
N VAL A 226 -19.08 1.39 16.45
CA VAL A 226 -19.30 2.69 15.77
C VAL A 226 -18.86 2.74 14.30
N THR A 227 -17.79 2.01 13.94
CA THR A 227 -17.32 1.87 12.54
C THR A 227 -17.09 0.42 12.15
N GLU A 228 -17.79 -0.51 12.80
CA GLU A 228 -17.63 -1.95 12.60
C GLU A 228 -17.87 -2.33 11.14
N ASP A 229 -19.01 -1.97 10.58
CA ASP A 229 -19.42 -2.29 9.22
C ASP A 229 -18.39 -1.83 8.18
N ARG A 230 -17.87 -0.59 8.33
CA ARG A 230 -16.79 -0.05 7.50
C ARG A 230 -15.53 -0.90 7.61
N ASP A 231 -15.09 -1.15 8.84
CA ASP A 231 -13.81 -1.81 9.10
C ASP A 231 -13.86 -3.29 8.67
N VAL A 232 -15.00 -3.97 8.87
CA VAL A 232 -15.29 -5.31 8.38
C VAL A 232 -15.30 -5.35 6.86
N ALA A 233 -16.07 -4.47 6.19
CA ALA A 233 -16.12 -4.40 4.74
C ALA A 233 -14.73 -4.15 4.12
N PHE A 234 -13.91 -3.34 4.78
CA PHE A 234 -12.55 -3.07 4.34
C PHE A 234 -11.64 -4.31 4.39
N VAL A 235 -11.61 -5.02 5.52
CA VAL A 235 -10.73 -6.20 5.67
C VAL A 235 -11.24 -7.40 4.87
N GLU A 236 -12.56 -7.58 4.75
CA GLU A 236 -13.17 -8.57 3.86
C GLU A 236 -12.81 -8.30 2.40
N GLY A 237 -12.83 -7.03 2.01
CA GLY A 237 -12.37 -6.59 0.68
C GLY A 237 -10.91 -6.95 0.43
N LEU A 238 -10.00 -6.65 1.38
CA LEU A 238 -8.59 -7.02 1.23
C LEU A 238 -8.38 -8.52 1.12
N PHE A 239 -9.01 -9.29 2.01
CA PHE A 239 -8.92 -10.75 2.03
C PHE A 239 -9.55 -11.40 0.80
N GLY A 240 -10.63 -10.81 0.26
CA GLY A 240 -11.38 -11.38 -0.85
C GLY A 240 -10.96 -10.95 -2.25
N THR A 241 -10.14 -9.90 -2.38
CA THR A 241 -9.70 -9.38 -3.69
C THR A 241 -8.19 -9.47 -3.92
N GLY A 242 -7.41 -9.65 -2.85
CA GLY A 242 -5.96 -9.65 -2.91
C GLY A 242 -5.35 -8.29 -3.29
N LEU A 243 -6.14 -7.21 -3.32
CA LEU A 243 -5.64 -5.87 -3.62
C LEU A 243 -4.64 -5.39 -2.56
N ARG A 244 -3.71 -4.51 -2.96
CA ARG A 244 -2.88 -3.80 -1.98
C ARG A 244 -3.76 -2.85 -1.17
N VAL A 245 -3.41 -2.63 0.09
CA VAL A 245 -4.14 -1.70 0.98
C VAL A 245 -4.36 -0.32 0.35
N GLY A 246 -3.38 0.20 -0.37
CA GLY A 246 -3.49 1.49 -1.07
C GLY A 246 -4.39 1.46 -2.31
N GLU A 247 -4.49 0.32 -3.00
CA GLU A 247 -5.38 0.13 -4.15
C GLU A 247 -6.84 0.08 -3.66
N TRP A 248 -7.11 -0.75 -2.64
CA TRP A 248 -8.45 -0.87 -2.05
C TRP A 248 -8.93 0.39 -1.32
N ALA A 249 -8.02 1.06 -0.60
CA ALA A 249 -8.32 2.33 0.05
C ALA A 249 -8.66 3.45 -0.96
N ALA A 250 -8.25 3.33 -2.23
CA ALA A 250 -8.41 4.39 -3.24
C ALA A 250 -9.65 4.24 -4.14
N MET A 251 -10.52 3.29 -3.82
CA MET A 251 -11.77 3.05 -4.56
C MET A 251 -12.77 4.19 -4.36
N LEU A 252 -13.51 4.50 -5.42
CA LEU A 252 -14.68 5.36 -5.41
C LEU A 252 -15.96 4.52 -5.34
N THR A 253 -17.06 5.14 -4.91
CA THR A 253 -18.38 4.49 -4.82
C THR A 253 -18.86 3.98 -6.18
N ILE A 254 -18.57 4.71 -7.27
CA ILE A 254 -18.91 4.32 -8.66
C ILE A 254 -18.08 3.15 -9.21
N GLU A 255 -16.99 2.78 -8.54
CA GLU A 255 -16.15 1.64 -8.94
C GLU A 255 -16.60 0.33 -8.24
N VAL A 256 -17.62 0.39 -7.37
CA VAL A 256 -18.22 -0.77 -6.72
C VAL A 256 -19.35 -1.31 -7.60
N PRO A 257 -19.28 -2.57 -8.06
CA PRO A 257 -20.36 -3.16 -8.86
C PRO A 257 -21.62 -3.35 -8.02
N GLN A 258 -22.79 -3.36 -8.66
CA GLN A 258 -24.05 -3.70 -7.99
C GLN A 258 -24.08 -5.19 -7.62
N PRO A 259 -24.68 -5.58 -6.47
CA PRO A 259 -24.80 -6.98 -6.12
C PRO A 259 -25.76 -7.68 -7.09
N GLY A 260 -25.26 -8.73 -7.76
CA GLY A 260 -26.05 -9.57 -8.67
C GLY A 260 -26.11 -11.03 -8.18
N SER A 261 -26.64 -11.91 -9.04
CA SER A 261 -26.62 -13.36 -8.82
C SER A 261 -25.24 -13.99 -9.05
N GLU A 262 -24.34 -13.28 -9.74
CA GLU A 262 -22.97 -13.73 -10.05
C GLU A 262 -22.13 -13.98 -8.80
N GLY A 263 -21.35 -15.07 -8.79
CA GLY A 263 -20.44 -15.39 -7.68
C GLY A 263 -19.20 -14.48 -7.60
N LEU A 264 -18.73 -13.99 -8.75
CA LEU A 264 -17.57 -13.11 -8.90
C LEU A 264 -17.91 -11.92 -9.80
N LEU A 265 -17.77 -10.72 -9.26
CA LEU A 265 -18.05 -9.47 -9.96
C LEU A 265 -16.74 -8.77 -10.32
N ARG A 266 -16.70 -8.13 -11.49
CA ARG A 266 -15.51 -7.43 -11.98
C ARG A 266 -15.49 -5.97 -11.57
N SER A 267 -14.30 -5.45 -11.28
CA SER A 267 -14.03 -4.01 -11.17
C SER A 267 -12.59 -3.74 -11.63
N ARG A 268 -12.16 -2.47 -11.58
CA ARG A 268 -10.86 -2.02 -12.07
C ARG A 268 -10.15 -1.18 -11.03
N VAL A 269 -8.86 -1.49 -10.83
CA VAL A 269 -7.94 -0.58 -10.14
C VAL A 269 -7.48 0.47 -11.14
N ALA A 270 -7.73 1.74 -10.84
CA ALA A 270 -7.23 2.83 -11.65
C ALA A 270 -5.70 2.87 -11.66
N SER A 271 -5.13 3.08 -12.85
CA SER A 271 -3.68 3.11 -13.09
C SER A 271 -2.97 4.05 -12.13
N ARG A 272 -3.48 5.27 -11.91
CA ARG A 272 -2.86 6.24 -11.01
C ARG A 272 -2.91 5.85 -9.52
N CYS A 273 -3.76 4.90 -9.14
CA CYS A 273 -3.83 4.33 -7.79
C CYS A 273 -2.98 3.05 -7.63
N ALA A 274 -2.62 2.41 -8.74
CA ALA A 274 -1.82 1.19 -8.74
C ALA A 274 -0.33 1.49 -8.59
N LYS A 275 0.40 0.52 -7.99
CA LYS A 275 1.87 0.59 -7.93
C LYS A 275 2.42 0.64 -9.36
N ASN A 276 3.31 1.60 -9.63
CA ASN A 276 3.94 1.83 -10.93
C ASN A 276 2.95 2.10 -12.09
N GLY A 277 1.73 2.55 -11.83
CA GLY A 277 0.78 2.83 -12.91
C GLY A 277 0.09 1.59 -13.49
N SER A 278 0.29 0.40 -12.91
CA SER A 278 -0.23 -0.87 -13.46
C SER A 278 -1.69 -1.09 -13.03
N GLY A 279 -2.60 -0.31 -13.62
CA GLY A 279 -4.04 -0.48 -13.48
C GLY A 279 -4.48 -1.81 -14.08
N ARG A 280 -5.46 -2.47 -13.44
CA ARG A 280 -5.90 -3.82 -13.84
C ARG A 280 -7.34 -4.12 -13.45
N THR A 281 -7.95 -5.05 -14.16
CA THR A 281 -9.20 -5.67 -13.73
C THR A 281 -8.93 -6.58 -12.53
N PHE A 282 -9.84 -6.60 -11.58
CA PHE A 282 -9.85 -7.54 -10.47
C PHE A 282 -11.26 -8.06 -10.22
N TRP A 283 -11.36 -9.14 -9.45
CA TRP A 283 -12.62 -9.80 -9.14
C TRP A 283 -12.93 -9.67 -7.65
N MET A 284 -14.21 -9.43 -7.35
CA MET A 284 -14.78 -9.39 -6.02
C MET A 284 -15.77 -10.53 -5.86
N ARG A 285 -15.65 -11.29 -4.78
CA ARG A 285 -16.71 -12.23 -4.40
C ARG A 285 -18.00 -11.48 -4.09
N ARG A 286 -19.14 -12.10 -4.39
CA ARG A 286 -20.46 -11.58 -4.04
C ARG A 286 -20.56 -11.11 -2.58
N ARG A 287 -20.03 -11.90 -1.63
CA ARG A 287 -19.99 -11.54 -0.20
C ARG A 287 -19.24 -10.24 0.10
N VAL A 288 -18.15 -9.97 -0.62
CA VAL A 288 -17.39 -8.72 -0.48
C VAL A 288 -18.22 -7.54 -0.96
N VAL A 289 -18.86 -7.68 -2.12
CA VAL A 289 -19.74 -6.65 -2.68
C VAL A 289 -20.90 -6.39 -1.72
N GLN A 290 -21.52 -7.42 -1.14
CA GLN A 290 -22.57 -7.28 -0.15
C GLN A 290 -22.12 -6.52 1.10
N HIS A 291 -20.94 -6.81 1.67
CA HIS A 291 -20.41 -6.04 2.80
C HIS A 291 -20.18 -4.56 2.46
N VAL A 292 -19.66 -4.27 1.27
CA VAL A 292 -19.44 -2.89 0.83
C VAL A 292 -20.77 -2.17 0.60
N HIS A 293 -21.76 -2.83 0.01
CA HIS A 293 -23.10 -2.26 -0.19
C HIS A 293 -23.83 -2.01 1.12
N PHE A 294 -23.73 -2.92 2.09
CA PHE A 294 -24.26 -2.70 3.42
C PHE A 294 -23.67 -1.41 4.02
N TYR A 295 -22.35 -1.26 4.00
CA TYR A 295 -21.69 -0.02 4.45
C TYR A 295 -22.18 1.23 3.69
N LEU A 296 -22.38 1.14 2.37
CA LEU A 296 -22.82 2.26 1.53
C LEU A 296 -24.26 2.70 1.80
N GLN A 297 -25.19 1.76 1.93
CA GLN A 297 -26.63 2.03 1.86
C GLN A 297 -27.35 1.96 3.21
N GLU A 298 -26.88 1.08 4.10
CA GLU A 298 -27.56 0.75 5.37
C GLU A 298 -26.70 1.07 6.59
N GLY A 299 -25.38 1.13 6.40
CA GLY A 299 -24.39 1.21 7.46
C GLY A 299 -24.00 2.63 7.89
N SER A 300 -22.88 2.68 8.60
CA SER A 300 -22.34 3.88 9.27
C SER A 300 -21.96 5.01 8.31
N ARG A 301 -21.85 4.75 6.99
CA ARG A 301 -21.44 5.77 6.03
C ARG A 301 -22.44 6.91 5.94
N ARG A 302 -23.74 6.63 5.90
CA ARG A 302 -24.79 7.66 5.76
C ARG A 302 -24.77 8.61 6.95
N THR A 303 -24.65 8.07 8.17
CA THR A 303 -24.51 8.85 9.40
C THR A 303 -23.21 9.66 9.43
N ALA A 304 -22.11 9.11 8.89
CA ALA A 304 -20.85 9.84 8.78
C ALA A 304 -20.96 11.03 7.81
N ILE A 305 -21.65 10.87 6.67
CA ILE A 305 -21.93 11.96 5.73
C ILE A 305 -22.79 13.03 6.39
N ALA A 306 -23.93 12.65 7.00
CA ALA A 306 -24.81 13.60 7.67
C ALA A 306 -24.04 14.44 8.70
N ARG A 307 -23.24 13.79 9.56
CA ARG A 307 -22.38 14.48 10.54
C ARG A 307 -21.38 15.46 9.91
N ALA A 308 -20.91 15.21 8.68
CA ALA A 308 -20.01 16.10 7.97
C ALA A 308 -20.75 17.26 7.30
N GLN A 309 -21.94 17.00 6.75
CA GLN A 309 -22.83 18.01 6.17
C GLN A 309 -23.31 18.99 7.24
N ASP A 310 -23.80 18.49 8.38
CA ASP A 310 -24.23 19.32 9.52
C ASP A 310 -23.12 20.23 10.05
N ALA A 311 -21.87 19.79 9.91
CA ALA A 311 -20.68 20.53 10.32
C ALA A 311 -20.03 21.35 9.20
N GLY A 312 -20.64 21.44 8.01
CA GLY A 312 -20.14 22.18 6.85
C GLY A 312 -18.76 21.72 6.33
N ARG A 313 -18.34 20.48 6.66
CA ARG A 313 -16.96 20.03 6.43
C ARG A 313 -16.63 19.91 4.94
N TYR A 314 -17.62 19.60 4.11
CA TYR A 314 -17.40 19.35 2.69
C TYR A 314 -17.23 20.64 1.87
N GLU A 315 -17.91 21.70 2.30
CA GLU A 315 -17.87 23.04 1.72
C GLU A 315 -16.49 23.69 1.93
N HIS A 316 -15.82 23.37 3.04
CA HIS A 316 -14.48 23.87 3.36
C HIS A 316 -13.33 23.11 2.67
N ILE A 317 -13.61 22.08 1.87
CA ILE A 317 -12.58 21.36 1.13
C ILE A 317 -12.19 22.15 -0.12
N ALA A 318 -10.97 22.69 -0.10
CA ALA A 318 -10.37 23.40 -1.22
C ALA A 318 -10.07 22.47 -2.41
N ASP A 319 -10.23 23.02 -3.62
CA ASP A 319 -10.08 22.33 -4.91
C ASP A 319 -11.01 21.12 -5.06
N ARG A 320 -12.21 21.16 -4.44
CA ARG A 320 -13.20 20.10 -4.62
C ARG A 320 -13.73 20.09 -6.05
N TRP A 321 -14.01 18.89 -6.55
CA TRP A 321 -14.64 18.66 -7.84
C TRP A 321 -16.01 18.00 -7.62
N VAL A 322 -17.04 18.54 -8.25
CA VAL A 322 -18.39 17.99 -8.21
C VAL A 322 -18.64 17.20 -9.49
N LEU A 323 -18.89 15.91 -9.37
CA LEU A 323 -19.22 15.00 -10.46
C LEU A 323 -20.64 15.27 -10.94
N GLU A 324 -20.78 15.61 -12.22
CA GLU A 324 -22.07 15.80 -12.89
C GLU A 324 -22.47 14.55 -13.68
N HIS A 325 -21.51 13.98 -14.44
CA HIS A 325 -21.80 12.85 -15.32
C HIS A 325 -20.65 11.85 -15.39
N VAL A 326 -21.00 10.56 -15.50
CA VAL A 326 -20.06 9.46 -15.76
C VAL A 326 -20.37 8.91 -17.15
N ARG A 327 -19.45 9.11 -18.09
CA ARG A 327 -19.58 8.57 -19.44
C ARG A 327 -19.23 7.08 -19.47
N ARG A 328 -19.78 6.34 -20.44
CA ARG A 328 -19.56 4.90 -20.60
C ARG A 328 -18.09 4.52 -20.85
N ASP A 329 -17.29 5.44 -21.38
CA ASP A 329 -15.86 5.27 -21.65
C ASP A 329 -14.96 5.51 -20.43
N GLY A 330 -15.55 5.79 -19.26
CA GLY A 330 -14.83 6.09 -18.02
C GLY A 330 -14.30 7.52 -17.91
N GLN A 331 -14.76 8.43 -18.79
CA GLN A 331 -14.59 9.86 -18.59
C GLN A 331 -15.60 10.41 -17.59
N LEU A 332 -15.11 11.26 -16.70
CA LEU A 332 -15.90 11.99 -15.72
C LEU A 332 -16.02 13.44 -16.19
N GLU A 333 -17.25 13.96 -16.14
CA GLU A 333 -17.51 15.39 -16.27
C GLU A 333 -17.67 15.96 -14.87
N VAL A 334 -16.76 16.86 -14.50
CA VAL A 334 -16.70 17.45 -13.15
C VAL A 334 -16.67 18.96 -13.22
N VAL A 335 -17.32 19.61 -12.27
CA VAL A 335 -17.26 21.06 -12.07
C VAL A 335 -16.27 21.35 -10.95
N ALA A 336 -15.25 22.15 -11.26
CA ALA A 336 -14.30 22.62 -10.25
C ALA A 336 -14.91 23.73 -9.39
N GLU A 337 -14.29 24.02 -8.25
CA GLU A 337 -14.75 25.04 -7.30
C GLU A 337 -14.94 26.43 -7.93
N ASN A 338 -14.14 26.79 -8.94
CA ASN A 338 -14.27 28.05 -9.69
C ASN A 338 -15.36 28.03 -10.79
N GLY A 339 -16.24 27.02 -10.80
CA GLY A 339 -17.30 26.84 -11.79
C GLY A 339 -16.84 26.25 -13.14
N SER A 340 -15.54 26.02 -13.35
CA SER A 340 -15.06 25.49 -14.64
C SER A 340 -15.43 24.01 -14.82
N LEU A 341 -16.02 23.69 -15.97
CA LEU A 341 -16.26 22.31 -16.39
C LEU A 341 -14.95 21.66 -16.83
N ARG A 342 -14.69 20.44 -16.36
CA ARG A 342 -13.51 19.65 -16.70
C ARG A 342 -13.91 18.25 -17.10
N ARG A 343 -13.21 17.71 -18.10
CA ARG A 343 -13.29 16.30 -18.49
C ARG A 343 -12.03 15.60 -18.06
N VAL A 344 -12.17 14.58 -17.22
CA VAL A 344 -11.04 13.84 -16.66
C VAL A 344 -11.30 12.34 -16.74
N ARG A 345 -10.27 11.56 -17.10
CA ARG A 345 -10.36 10.10 -17.06
C ARG A 345 -10.26 9.60 -15.63
N LEU A 346 -11.20 8.75 -15.23
CA LEU A 346 -11.20 8.07 -13.92
C LEU A 346 -9.84 7.40 -13.60
N ASP A 347 -9.23 6.78 -14.62
CA ASP A 347 -7.96 6.05 -14.52
C ASP A 347 -6.74 6.96 -14.24
N ALA A 348 -6.84 8.24 -14.59
CA ALA A 348 -5.78 9.24 -14.40
C ALA A 348 -5.85 9.94 -13.03
N LEU A 349 -6.95 9.77 -12.29
CA LEU A 349 -7.13 10.39 -10.98
C LEU A 349 -6.39 9.61 -9.90
N GLY A 350 -5.44 10.28 -9.23
CA GLY A 350 -4.74 9.72 -8.07
C GLY A 350 -5.54 9.83 -6.77
N PRO A 351 -5.10 9.18 -5.68
CA PRO A 351 -5.83 9.16 -4.41
C PRO A 351 -6.17 10.56 -3.85
N SER A 352 -5.25 11.52 -3.93
CA SER A 352 -5.46 12.88 -3.43
C SER A 352 -6.61 13.61 -4.14
N THR A 353 -6.65 13.53 -5.47
CA THR A 353 -7.72 14.13 -6.27
C THR A 353 -9.04 13.39 -6.09
N ARG A 354 -9.01 12.05 -6.01
CA ARG A 354 -10.19 11.21 -5.75
C ARG A 354 -10.87 11.51 -4.42
N MET A 355 -10.10 11.82 -3.37
CA MET A 355 -10.65 12.24 -2.07
C MET A 355 -11.35 13.61 -2.12
N LYS A 356 -11.07 14.42 -3.15
CA LYS A 356 -11.70 15.73 -3.39
C LYS A 356 -12.88 15.65 -4.37
N LEU A 357 -13.29 14.45 -4.78
CA LEU A 357 -14.42 14.25 -5.68
C LEU A 357 -15.72 14.06 -4.88
N PHE A 358 -16.73 14.85 -5.22
CA PHE A 358 -18.05 14.87 -4.59
C PHE A 358 -19.14 14.69 -5.63
N ARG A 359 -20.35 14.33 -5.20
CA ARG A 359 -21.59 14.47 -5.98
C ARG A 359 -22.58 15.32 -5.19
N ARG A 360 -23.57 15.91 -5.87
CA ARG A 360 -24.70 16.53 -5.18
C ARG A 360 -25.68 15.43 -4.75
N GLY A 361 -25.90 15.30 -3.45
CA GLY A 361 -26.98 14.51 -2.86
C GLY A 361 -28.13 15.41 -2.41
N THR A 362 -29.19 14.81 -1.89
CA THR A 362 -30.39 15.52 -1.44
C THR A 362 -30.10 16.54 -0.34
N ASN A 363 -29.17 16.22 0.57
CA ASN A 363 -28.83 17.04 1.74
C ASN A 363 -27.50 17.80 1.57
N GLY A 364 -27.04 17.99 0.33
CA GLY A 364 -25.78 18.68 0.03
C GLY A 364 -24.72 17.74 -0.55
N LEU A 365 -23.45 18.11 -0.39
CA LEU A 365 -22.35 17.37 -1.00
C LEU A 365 -22.16 15.99 -0.36
N GLU A 366 -21.91 14.98 -1.20
CA GLU A 366 -21.56 13.64 -0.75
C GLU A 366 -20.22 13.21 -1.36
N PRO A 367 -19.27 12.69 -0.58
CA PRO A 367 -17.99 12.26 -1.10
C PRO A 367 -18.14 11.03 -2.00
N MET A 368 -17.46 11.04 -3.15
CA MET A 368 -17.34 9.87 -4.04
C MET A 368 -16.32 8.86 -3.51
N TRP A 369 -15.45 9.29 -2.60
CA TRP A 369 -14.50 8.42 -1.94
C TRP A 369 -15.21 7.34 -1.13
N LEU A 370 -14.88 6.06 -1.35
CA LEU A 370 -15.62 4.96 -0.75
C LEU A 370 -15.54 4.99 0.79
N TRP A 371 -14.34 5.13 1.33
CA TRP A 371 -14.06 4.91 2.75
C TRP A 371 -13.99 6.19 3.57
N LEU A 372 -14.92 6.38 4.52
CA LEU A 372 -14.95 7.57 5.35
C LEU A 372 -14.48 7.30 6.80
N ASN A 373 -13.91 8.32 7.42
CA ASN A 373 -13.74 8.38 8.86
C ASN A 373 -15.12 8.54 9.55
N HIS A 374 -15.14 8.37 10.88
CA HIS A 374 -16.39 8.53 11.63
C HIS A 374 -16.98 9.96 11.52
N ASP A 375 -16.12 10.96 11.33
CA ASP A 375 -16.50 12.36 11.09
C ASP A 375 -16.93 12.65 9.64
N GLY A 376 -17.02 11.64 8.77
CA GLY A 376 -17.41 11.76 7.37
C GLY A 376 -16.29 12.23 6.43
N THR A 377 -15.08 12.50 6.94
CA THR A 377 -13.95 12.90 6.08
C THR A 377 -13.37 11.70 5.30
N PRO A 378 -12.82 11.88 4.09
CA PRO A 378 -12.16 10.81 3.35
C PRO A 378 -11.02 10.15 4.12
N ARG A 379 -11.07 8.82 4.27
CA ARG A 379 -10.08 8.03 5.00
C ARG A 379 -8.89 7.68 4.10
N ARG A 380 -7.70 8.19 4.43
CA ARG A 380 -6.44 7.90 3.73
C ARG A 380 -5.92 6.49 4.04
N LYS A 381 -5.03 5.97 3.17
CA LYS A 381 -4.47 4.62 3.33
C LYS A 381 -3.73 4.42 4.65
N GLU A 382 -3.05 5.46 5.15
CA GLU A 382 -2.23 5.43 6.36
C GLU A 382 -3.10 5.17 7.61
N ALA A 383 -4.33 5.69 7.62
CA ALA A 383 -5.24 5.53 8.74
C ALA A 383 -5.67 4.06 8.95
N TRP A 384 -5.59 3.23 7.91
CA TRP A 384 -5.94 1.81 8.02
C TRP A 384 -4.95 1.02 8.86
N TYR A 385 -3.65 1.36 8.86
CA TYR A 385 -2.68 0.67 9.71
C TYR A 385 -3.07 0.75 11.19
N LYS A 386 -3.55 1.92 11.65
CA LYS A 386 -4.09 2.08 13.01
C LYS A 386 -5.34 1.23 13.28
N THR A 387 -6.17 0.97 12.26
CA THR A 387 -7.30 0.02 12.41
C THR A 387 -6.78 -1.39 12.68
N PHE A 388 -5.79 -1.84 11.90
CA PHE A 388 -5.17 -3.16 12.10
C PHE A 388 -4.48 -3.24 13.47
N ASP A 389 -3.74 -2.21 13.89
CA ASP A 389 -3.07 -2.19 15.18
C ASP A 389 -4.07 -2.32 16.33
N ARG A 390 -5.16 -1.54 16.32
CA ARG A 390 -6.22 -1.64 17.33
C ARG A 390 -6.91 -3.00 17.33
N ALA A 391 -7.15 -3.58 16.14
CA ALA A 391 -7.71 -4.92 16.02
C ALA A 391 -6.76 -5.98 16.59
N ASN A 392 -5.46 -5.87 16.31
CA ASN A 392 -4.42 -6.74 16.85
C ASN A 392 -4.33 -6.64 18.37
N THR A 393 -4.37 -5.43 18.94
CA THR A 393 -4.38 -5.25 20.41
C THR A 393 -5.58 -5.95 21.05
N ARG A 394 -6.78 -5.79 20.47
CA ARG A 394 -8.00 -6.43 20.98
C ARG A 394 -7.97 -7.95 20.85
N ALA A 395 -7.53 -8.47 19.70
CA ALA A 395 -7.40 -9.90 19.46
C ALA A 395 -6.36 -10.53 20.39
N ALA A 396 -5.19 -9.88 20.56
CA ALA A 396 -4.15 -10.34 21.47
C ALA A 396 -4.65 -10.40 22.93
N LYS A 397 -5.37 -9.36 23.37
CA LYS A 397 -5.97 -9.34 24.72
C LYS A 397 -6.95 -10.51 24.91
N ALA A 398 -7.89 -10.68 23.97
CA ALA A 398 -8.91 -11.73 24.05
C ALA A 398 -8.30 -13.14 24.08
N LEU A 399 -7.28 -13.38 23.25
CA LEU A 399 -6.62 -14.68 23.17
C LEU A 399 -5.74 -14.95 24.38
N ALA A 400 -5.08 -13.93 24.94
CA ALA A 400 -4.32 -14.07 26.17
C ALA A 400 -5.23 -14.43 27.37
N GLU A 401 -6.40 -13.79 27.48
CA GLU A 401 -7.41 -14.10 28.50
C GLU A 401 -7.92 -15.56 28.37
N ALA A 402 -7.99 -16.08 27.14
CA ALA A 402 -8.40 -17.45 26.85
C ALA A 402 -7.23 -18.47 26.82
N GLY A 403 -6.01 -18.09 27.21
CA GLY A 403 -4.83 -18.98 27.17
C GLY A 403 -4.44 -19.48 25.76
N SER A 404 -4.87 -18.78 24.72
CA SER A 404 -4.67 -19.15 23.31
C SER A 404 -3.44 -18.44 22.70
N PRO A 405 -2.82 -19.02 21.64
CA PRO A 405 -1.66 -18.42 21.00
C PRO A 405 -1.99 -17.06 20.36
N PRO A 406 -1.01 -16.14 20.26
CA PRO A 406 -1.26 -14.81 19.75
C PRO A 406 -1.61 -14.84 18.25
N LEU A 407 -2.64 -14.07 17.89
CA LEU A 407 -3.09 -13.91 16.51
C LEU A 407 -3.06 -12.43 16.12
N TRP A 408 -2.48 -12.16 14.96
CA TRP A 408 -2.36 -10.80 14.45
C TRP A 408 -2.44 -10.78 12.93
N CYS A 409 -2.77 -9.61 12.38
CA CYS A 409 -2.87 -9.40 10.96
C CYS A 409 -2.23 -8.05 10.58
N ARG A 410 -1.53 -8.05 9.45
CA ARG A 410 -1.13 -6.84 8.71
C ARG A 410 -1.81 -6.84 7.35
N PRO A 411 -2.07 -5.68 6.73
CA PRO A 411 -2.76 -5.62 5.44
C PRO A 411 -2.14 -6.51 4.35
N HIS A 412 -0.80 -6.63 4.35
CA HIS A 412 -0.12 -7.47 3.36
C HIS A 412 -0.35 -8.98 3.57
N MET A 413 -0.57 -9.43 4.82
CA MET A 413 -0.89 -10.83 5.12
C MET A 413 -2.22 -11.25 4.47
N LEU A 414 -3.20 -10.34 4.38
CA LEU A 414 -4.48 -10.64 3.72
C LEU A 414 -4.29 -10.90 2.22
N ARG A 415 -3.39 -10.16 1.57
CA ARG A 415 -3.00 -10.43 0.19
C ARG A 415 -2.28 -11.78 0.04
N HIS A 416 -1.43 -12.15 1.00
CA HIS A 416 -0.81 -13.47 1.01
C HIS A 416 -1.82 -14.60 1.23
N SER A 417 -2.77 -14.39 2.14
CA SER A 417 -3.85 -15.33 2.42
C SER A 417 -4.75 -15.54 1.19
N PHE A 418 -5.05 -14.45 0.46
CA PHE A 418 -5.75 -14.52 -0.83
C PHE A 418 -4.98 -15.36 -1.85
N ALA A 419 -3.68 -15.10 -2.01
CA ALA A 419 -2.82 -15.84 -2.94
C ALA A 419 -2.78 -17.33 -2.61
N LEU A 420 -2.64 -17.68 -1.34
CA LEU A 420 -2.64 -19.06 -0.87
C LEU A 420 -3.98 -19.75 -1.16
N ARG A 421 -5.10 -19.13 -0.78
CA ARG A 421 -6.44 -19.68 -1.04
C ARG A 421 -6.65 -19.98 -2.52
N TRP A 422 -6.31 -19.03 -3.40
CA TRP A 422 -6.47 -19.22 -4.85
C TRP A 422 -5.50 -20.23 -5.44
N PHE A 423 -4.29 -20.35 -4.89
CA PHE A 423 -3.39 -21.44 -5.25
C PHE A 423 -4.01 -22.79 -4.87
N CYS A 424 -4.54 -22.95 -3.64
CA CYS A 424 -5.20 -24.18 -3.22
C CYS A 424 -6.36 -24.53 -4.17
N ILE A 425 -7.23 -23.55 -4.46
CA ILE A 425 -8.37 -23.73 -5.38
C ILE A 425 -7.89 -24.14 -6.77
N ALA A 426 -6.93 -23.41 -7.35
CA ALA A 426 -6.47 -23.66 -8.71
C ALA A 426 -5.74 -25.01 -8.82
N THR A 427 -4.89 -25.34 -7.84
CA THR A 427 -4.20 -26.64 -7.77
C THR A 427 -5.17 -27.78 -7.58
N PHE A 428 -6.20 -27.63 -6.74
CA PHE A 428 -7.24 -28.65 -6.57
C PHE A 428 -8.06 -28.86 -7.84
N VAL A 429 -8.51 -27.77 -8.49
CA VAL A 429 -9.25 -27.86 -9.76
C VAL A 429 -8.40 -28.52 -10.83
N ALA A 430 -7.10 -28.18 -10.91
CA ALA A 430 -6.18 -28.83 -11.83
C ALA A 430 -6.04 -30.33 -11.51
N TRP A 431 -5.81 -30.68 -10.25
CA TRP A 431 -5.66 -32.08 -9.80
C TRP A 431 -6.89 -32.93 -10.08
N ARG A 432 -8.10 -32.40 -9.83
CA ARG A 432 -9.35 -33.16 -10.04
C ARG A 432 -9.71 -33.33 -11.51
N ARG A 433 -9.24 -32.44 -12.39
CA ARG A 433 -9.34 -32.63 -13.86
C ARG A 433 -8.39 -33.70 -14.39
N THR A 434 -7.48 -34.18 -13.56
CA THR A 434 -6.42 -35.13 -13.91
C THR A 434 -6.56 -36.44 -13.15
N ASP A 435 -7.78 -36.98 -13.03
CA ASP A 435 -8.01 -38.16 -12.20
C ASP A 435 -7.21 -39.38 -12.73
N MET A 436 -6.33 -39.95 -11.88
CA MET A 436 -5.40 -41.08 -12.13
C MET A 436 -4.24 -40.87 -13.14
N LEU A 437 -3.43 -39.81 -12.97
CA LEU A 437 -2.24 -39.55 -13.83
C LEU A 437 -1.14 -40.63 -13.76
N THR A 438 -0.68 -41.08 -14.93
CA THR A 438 0.57 -41.83 -15.16
C THR A 438 1.83 -40.92 -15.08
N ARG A 439 3.05 -41.46 -15.23
CA ARG A 439 4.31 -40.70 -15.08
C ARG A 439 4.54 -39.61 -16.15
N GLU A 440 4.04 -39.80 -17.37
CA GLU A 440 4.12 -38.81 -18.45
C GLU A 440 3.13 -37.65 -18.20
N GLU A 441 1.95 -38.03 -17.76
CA GLU A 441 0.87 -37.17 -17.27
C GLU A 441 1.26 -36.34 -16.02
N GLN A 442 2.10 -36.87 -15.11
CA GLN A 442 2.74 -36.09 -14.03
C GLN A 442 3.69 -35.00 -14.56
N ARG A 443 4.26 -35.16 -15.76
CA ARG A 443 5.07 -34.12 -16.42
C ARG A 443 4.17 -33.01 -16.98
N ASP A 444 3.02 -33.36 -17.54
CA ASP A 444 2.04 -32.38 -18.03
C ASP A 444 1.34 -31.63 -16.89
N PHE A 445 1.05 -32.30 -15.77
CA PHE A 445 0.57 -31.65 -14.55
C PHE A 445 1.58 -30.60 -14.02
N ARG A 446 2.88 -30.89 -14.10
CA ARG A 446 3.93 -29.90 -13.75
C ARG A 446 3.93 -28.70 -14.69
N ASN A 447 3.58 -28.87 -15.95
CA ASN A 447 3.39 -27.74 -16.88
C ASN A 447 2.15 -26.91 -16.50
N GLN A 448 1.04 -27.55 -16.11
CA GLN A 448 -0.17 -26.87 -15.63
C GLN A 448 0.04 -26.08 -14.32
N LEU A 449 0.96 -26.51 -13.45
CA LEU A 449 1.37 -25.68 -12.30
C LEU A 449 1.98 -24.34 -12.75
N GLY A 450 2.60 -24.28 -13.92
CA GLY A 450 3.00 -23.02 -14.57
C GLY A 450 1.80 -22.11 -14.87
N ASP A 451 0.70 -22.68 -15.34
CA ASP A 451 -0.56 -21.97 -15.62
C ASP A 451 -1.22 -21.48 -14.32
N VAL A 452 -1.12 -22.23 -13.22
CA VAL A 452 -1.59 -21.79 -11.89
C VAL A 452 -0.83 -20.54 -11.43
N TRP A 453 0.50 -20.51 -11.61
CA TRP A 453 1.29 -19.32 -11.28
C TRP A 453 0.98 -18.12 -12.17
N PHE A 454 0.64 -18.36 -13.45
CA PHE A 454 0.19 -17.31 -14.36
C PHE A 454 -1.18 -16.75 -13.97
N LEU A 455 -2.13 -17.62 -13.62
CA LEU A 455 -3.44 -17.24 -13.09
C LEU A 455 -3.28 -16.39 -11.82
N LEU A 456 -2.45 -16.83 -10.87
CA LEU A 456 -2.16 -16.06 -9.66
C LEU A 456 -1.48 -14.73 -9.95
N ALA A 457 -0.54 -14.69 -10.88
CA ALA A 457 0.08 -13.43 -11.31
C ALA A 457 -0.98 -12.47 -11.88
N THR A 458 -1.94 -12.98 -12.65
CA THR A 458 -3.06 -12.21 -13.19
C THR A 458 -3.95 -11.66 -12.08
N LEU A 459 -4.38 -12.50 -11.13
CA LEU A 459 -5.23 -12.09 -10.00
C LEU A 459 -4.52 -11.05 -9.10
N LEU A 460 -3.21 -11.21 -8.90
CA LEU A 460 -2.41 -10.33 -8.05
C LEU A 460 -1.90 -9.08 -8.79
N GLY A 461 -1.93 -9.06 -10.13
CA GLY A 461 -1.33 -7.97 -10.93
C GLY A 461 0.19 -7.97 -10.87
N HIS A 462 0.80 -9.14 -10.99
CA HIS A 462 2.26 -9.29 -11.10
C HIS A 462 2.67 -9.37 -12.57
N ARG A 463 3.89 -8.92 -12.87
CA ARG A 463 4.42 -8.87 -14.25
C ARG A 463 4.68 -10.27 -14.84
N SER A 464 4.94 -11.27 -14.00
CA SER A 464 5.15 -12.65 -14.43
C SER A 464 4.80 -13.63 -13.31
N GLY A 465 4.55 -14.88 -13.69
CA GLY A 465 4.41 -16.00 -12.76
C GLY A 465 5.67 -16.22 -11.92
N GLU A 466 6.86 -15.95 -12.47
CA GLU A 466 8.14 -16.04 -11.76
C GLU A 466 8.24 -15.05 -10.59
N VAL A 467 7.80 -13.81 -10.77
CA VAL A 467 7.76 -12.83 -9.65
C VAL A 467 6.82 -13.32 -8.56
N THR A 468 5.65 -13.84 -8.92
CA THR A 468 4.73 -14.45 -7.96
C THR A 468 5.41 -15.61 -7.25
N ARG A 469 5.97 -16.57 -7.99
CA ARG A 469 6.69 -17.70 -7.44
C ARG A 469 7.80 -17.26 -6.48
N SER A 470 8.68 -16.33 -6.87
CA SER A 470 9.78 -15.87 -6.00
C SER A 470 9.34 -15.25 -4.67
N VAL A 471 8.16 -14.62 -4.64
CA VAL A 471 7.60 -13.96 -3.44
C VAL A 471 6.81 -14.95 -2.58
N TYR A 472 6.19 -15.95 -3.22
CA TYR A 472 5.19 -16.78 -2.59
C TYR A 472 5.67 -18.22 -2.34
N LEU A 473 6.60 -18.76 -3.12
CA LEU A 473 6.94 -20.19 -3.25
C LEU A 473 7.33 -20.90 -1.95
N GLU A 474 8.10 -20.28 -1.07
CA GLU A 474 8.61 -20.91 0.16
C GLU A 474 7.46 -21.49 1.03
N PRO A 475 6.37 -20.75 1.31
CA PRO A 475 5.12 -21.27 1.85
C PRO A 475 4.51 -22.51 1.17
N PHE A 476 4.59 -22.58 -0.16
CA PHE A 476 3.87 -23.58 -0.96
C PHE A 476 4.64 -24.89 -1.14
N GLN A 477 5.95 -24.88 -0.91
CA GLN A 477 6.77 -26.09 -1.01
C GLN A 477 6.58 -27.02 0.20
N VAL A 478 6.05 -26.50 1.30
CA VAL A 478 5.89 -27.23 2.57
C VAL A 478 4.51 -27.88 2.70
N LEU A 479 3.50 -27.39 1.99
CA LEU A 479 2.10 -27.83 2.13
C LEU A 479 1.78 -29.00 1.19
N GLN A 480 1.35 -30.14 1.74
CA GLN A 480 0.81 -31.25 0.95
C GLN A 480 -0.60 -30.92 0.43
N VAL A 481 -1.03 -31.52 -0.69
CA VAL A 481 -2.32 -31.22 -1.34
C VAL A 481 -3.51 -31.43 -0.41
N GLU A 482 -3.46 -32.45 0.45
CA GLU A 482 -4.48 -32.75 1.47
C GLU A 482 -4.59 -31.64 2.52
N GLU A 483 -3.46 -31.06 2.93
CA GLU A 483 -3.42 -29.90 3.84
C GLU A 483 -3.97 -28.64 3.16
N LEU A 484 -3.75 -28.48 1.84
CA LEU A 484 -4.31 -27.37 1.06
C LEU A 484 -5.85 -27.41 1.00
N ILE A 485 -6.45 -28.60 0.94
CA ILE A 485 -7.91 -28.80 0.95
C ILE A 485 -8.50 -28.51 2.35
N ALA A 486 -7.80 -28.93 3.41
CA ALA A 486 -8.22 -28.65 4.79
C ALA A 486 -8.26 -27.14 5.11
N LEU A 487 -7.42 -26.34 4.42
CA LEU A 487 -7.34 -24.89 4.56
C LEU A 487 -8.47 -24.10 3.88
N MET A 488 -9.30 -24.75 3.04
CA MET A 488 -10.43 -24.11 2.37
C MET A 488 -11.62 -23.90 3.33
N ASP A 489 -12.40 -22.82 3.16
CA ASP A 489 -13.64 -22.65 3.94
C ASP A 489 -14.79 -23.50 3.38
N ALA A 490 -15.85 -23.71 4.17
CA ALA A 490 -17.00 -24.51 3.75
C ALA A 490 -17.62 -23.99 2.44
N ASP A 491 -17.78 -22.67 2.31
CA ASP A 491 -18.25 -22.04 1.07
C ASP A 491 -17.34 -22.35 -0.13
N ASP A 492 -16.01 -22.31 0.04
CA ASP A 492 -15.08 -22.67 -1.03
C ASP A 492 -15.19 -24.14 -1.37
N ARG A 493 -15.22 -25.03 -0.37
CA ARG A 493 -15.33 -26.48 -0.59
C ARG A 493 -16.62 -26.82 -1.29
N GLU A 494 -17.74 -26.26 -0.84
CA GLU A 494 -19.05 -26.46 -1.44
C GLU A 494 -19.13 -25.85 -2.85
N ALA A 495 -18.54 -24.66 -3.08
CA ALA A 495 -18.47 -24.06 -4.41
C ALA A 495 -17.59 -24.87 -5.36
N LEU A 496 -16.53 -25.49 -4.85
CA LEU A 496 -15.61 -26.35 -5.58
C LEU A 496 -16.23 -27.73 -5.87
N GLU A 497 -16.95 -28.30 -4.90
CA GLU A 497 -17.75 -29.51 -5.04
C GLU A 497 -18.87 -29.30 -6.06
N ARG A 498 -19.58 -28.17 -6.01
CA ARG A 498 -20.57 -27.75 -7.02
C ARG A 498 -19.94 -27.51 -8.39
N LEU A 499 -18.78 -26.84 -8.45
CA LEU A 499 -18.04 -26.64 -9.70
C LEU A 499 -17.69 -27.99 -10.31
N VAL A 500 -17.27 -28.95 -9.52
CA VAL A 500 -16.89 -30.26 -10.05
C VAL A 500 -18.12 -31.12 -10.37
N ALA A 501 -19.19 -31.03 -9.59
CA ALA A 501 -20.46 -31.63 -9.95
C ALA A 501 -20.97 -31.09 -11.30
N THR A 502 -20.78 -29.78 -11.55
CA THR A 502 -21.17 -29.14 -12.81
C THR A 502 -20.25 -29.51 -13.97
N VAL A 503 -18.94 -29.63 -13.73
CA VAL A 503 -17.96 -30.06 -14.75
C VAL A 503 -18.08 -31.55 -15.07
N GLY A 504 -18.55 -32.37 -14.11
CA GLY A 504 -18.85 -33.79 -14.32
C GLY A 504 -20.16 -34.06 -15.08
N ILE A 505 -21.07 -33.09 -15.19
CA ILE A 505 -22.28 -33.19 -16.01
C ILE A 505 -21.89 -32.88 -17.46
N GLY A 506 -21.44 -33.90 -18.18
CA GLY A 506 -21.12 -33.81 -19.61
C GLY A 506 -19.97 -34.70 -20.09
N GLU A 507 -19.21 -35.32 -19.20
CA GLU A 507 -18.14 -36.26 -19.56
C GLU A 507 -18.60 -37.71 -19.40
N SER A 508 -18.49 -38.49 -20.48
CA SER A 508 -18.88 -39.92 -20.58
C SER A 508 -18.07 -40.88 -19.68
N ARG A 509 -17.17 -40.35 -18.83
CA ARG A 509 -16.31 -41.12 -17.92
C ARG A 509 -16.56 -40.82 -16.44
N VAL A 510 -17.49 -39.93 -16.11
CA VAL A 510 -17.86 -39.59 -14.72
C VAL A 510 -19.20 -40.23 -14.40
N LEU A 511 -19.21 -41.27 -13.55
CA LEU A 511 -20.44 -41.83 -13.00
C LEU A 511 -20.93 -40.90 -11.88
N ALA A 512 -21.85 -39.99 -12.21
CA ALA A 512 -22.61 -39.24 -11.23
C ALA A 512 -23.92 -39.96 -10.91
N VAL A 513 -24.23 -40.15 -9.62
CA VAL A 513 -25.58 -40.54 -9.18
C VAL A 513 -26.44 -39.28 -9.20
N GLN A 514 -27.49 -39.27 -10.01
CA GLN A 514 -28.48 -38.19 -10.01
C GLN A 514 -29.30 -38.22 -8.70
N PRO A 515 -29.73 -37.06 -8.19
CA PRO A 515 -30.65 -37.01 -7.04
C PRO A 515 -32.00 -37.66 -7.32
#